data_AF-A0A7C1JZS6-F1
#
_entry.id   AF-A0A7C1JZS6-F1
#
_cell.length_a   1.000
_cell.length_b   1.000
_cell.length_c   1.000
_cell.angle_alpha   90.00
_cell.angle_beta   90.00
_cell.angle_gamma   90.00
#
_symmetry.space_group_name_H-M   'P 1'
#
loop_
_entity.id
_entity.type
_entity.pdbx_description
1 polymer ?
#
loop_
_entity_poly.entity_id
_entity_poly.type
_entity_poly.pdbx_seq_one_letter_code
_entity_poly.pdbx_strand_id
1 'polypeptide(L)'
;MSRQLTRKSLRRSLSKYRLQLKRLAEKELQALHPVDRARVAAAIRNLANNLHPAGCKRLKRVGAWSLRVGDYRVIYDIDDVALF
;
A
#
# COMPACT_ATOMS: atom_id res chain seq x y z
N MET A 1 32.60 27.24 18.16
CA MET A 1 31.14 27.00 18.22
C MET A 1 30.65 26.46 16.87
N SER A 2 30.93 25.20 16.54
CA SER A 2 30.53 24.59 15.26
C SER A 2 29.27 23.74 15.44
N ARG A 3 28.13 24.30 15.03
CA ARG A 3 26.88 23.53 14.88
C ARG A 3 26.99 22.66 13.64
N GLN A 4 27.49 21.44 13.80
CA GLN A 4 27.30 20.41 12.78
C GLN A 4 25.83 19.97 12.84
N LEU A 5 25.04 20.51 11.90
CA LEU A 5 23.71 19.98 11.60
C LEU A 5 23.90 18.56 11.04
N THR A 6 23.65 17.57 11.91
CA THR A 6 23.49 16.17 11.56
C THR A 6 22.55 16.04 10.36
N ARG A 7 23.13 15.78 9.17
CA ARG A 7 22.39 15.26 8.01
C ARG A 7 21.84 13.89 8.40
N LYS A 8 20.67 13.86 9.03
CA LYS A 8 19.93 12.65 9.36
C LYS A 8 19.44 12.04 8.04
N SER A 9 20.32 11.27 7.40
CA SER A 9 20.06 10.15 6.49
C SER A 9 18.59 10.05 6.04
N LEU A 10 18.24 10.73 4.94
CA LEU A 10 17.06 10.39 4.16
C LEU A 10 17.27 9.00 3.57
N ARG A 11 16.84 7.96 4.30
CA ARG A 11 16.57 6.65 3.69
C ARG A 11 15.35 6.84 2.78
N ARG A 12 15.58 7.32 1.56
CA ARG A 12 14.61 7.33 0.48
C ARG A 12 14.22 5.86 0.26
N SER A 13 13.10 5.39 0.81
CA SER A 13 12.65 4.03 0.50
C SER A 13 12.33 3.99 -0.99
N LEU A 14 13.03 3.13 -1.73
CA LEU A 14 12.81 2.93 -3.16
C LEU A 14 11.53 2.11 -3.36
N SER A 15 10.39 2.76 -3.26
CA SER A 15 9.10 2.18 -3.62
C SER A 15 8.93 2.26 -5.15
N LYS A 16 8.63 1.15 -5.81
CA LYS A 16 8.44 1.12 -7.28
C LYS A 16 7.17 1.83 -7.73
N TYR A 17 6.16 1.86 -6.87
CA TYR A 17 4.84 2.43 -7.17
C TYR A 17 4.39 3.39 -6.08
N ARG A 18 3.63 4.42 -6.49
CA ARG A 18 2.96 5.34 -5.55
C ARG A 18 1.64 4.74 -5.12
N LEU A 19 1.41 4.65 -3.82
CA LEU A 19 0.11 4.24 -3.27
C LEU A 19 -0.79 5.45 -3.05
N GLN A 20 -2.06 5.31 -3.44
CA GLN A 20 -3.11 6.27 -3.14
C GLN A 20 -4.26 5.52 -2.48
N LEU A 21 -4.66 5.99 -1.28
CA LEU A 21 -5.81 5.44 -0.58
C LEU A 21 -7.01 6.35 -0.81
N LYS A 22 -8.15 5.74 -1.17
CA LYS A 22 -9.43 6.45 -1.16
C LYS A 22 -9.76 6.84 0.29
N ARG A 23 -10.39 8.01 0.48
CA ARG A 23 -10.81 8.48 1.82
C ARG A 23 -11.67 7.45 2.57
N LEU A 24 -12.54 6.73 1.85
CA LEU A 24 -13.35 5.67 2.44
C LEU A 24 -12.49 4.50 2.94
N ALA A 25 -11.54 4.04 2.12
CA ALA A 25 -10.63 2.96 2.48
C ALA A 25 -9.74 3.32 3.68
N GLU A 26 -9.32 4.59 3.79
CA GLU A 26 -8.59 5.08 4.96
C GLU A 26 -9.45 5.01 6.23
N LYS A 27 -10.72 5.45 6.17
CA LYS A 27 -11.66 5.34 7.29
C LYS A 27 -11.92 3.90 7.70
N GLU A 28 -12.15 3.02 6.74
CA GLU A 28 -12.34 1.58 6.98
C GLU A 28 -11.12 0.96 7.64
N LEU A 29 -9.91 1.29 7.16
CA LEU A 29 -8.66 0.84 7.75
C LEU A 29 -8.50 1.33 9.20
N GLN A 30 -8.84 2.59 9.47
CA GLN A 30 -8.76 3.17 10.81
C GLN A 30 -9.73 2.51 11.80
N ALA A 31 -10.91 2.10 11.33
CA ALA A 31 -11.94 1.43 12.11
C ALA A 31 -11.61 -0.03 12.49
N LEU A 32 -10.59 -0.63 11.87
CA LEU A 32 -10.16 -1.98 12.22
C LEU A 32 -9.55 -2.05 13.62
N HIS A 33 -9.68 -3.22 14.25
CA HIS A 33 -8.96 -3.54 15.48
C HIS A 33 -7.44 -3.31 15.27
N PRO A 34 -6.68 -2.79 16.25
CA PRO A 34 -5.31 -2.34 16.04
C PRO A 34 -4.38 -3.39 15.41
N VAL A 35 -4.56 -4.66 15.79
CA VAL A 35 -3.78 -5.79 15.26
C VAL A 35 -4.06 -5.99 13.77
N ASP A 36 -5.32 -5.96 13.37
CA ASP A 36 -5.71 -6.17 11.97
C ASP A 36 -5.40 -4.96 11.11
N ARG A 37 -5.57 -3.75 11.65
CA ARG A 37 -5.10 -2.51 11.03
C ARG A 37 -3.62 -2.58 10.70
N ALA A 38 -2.79 -3.05 11.63
CA ALA A 38 -1.35 -3.18 11.41
C ALA A 38 -1.03 -4.20 10.30
N ARG A 39 -1.70 -5.36 10.29
CA ARG A 39 -1.55 -6.39 9.25
C ARG A 39 -1.96 -5.88 7.88
N VAL A 40 -3.14 -5.27 7.77
CA VAL A 40 -3.67 -4.73 6.50
C VAL A 40 -2.80 -3.59 6.00
N ALA A 41 -2.37 -2.67 6.87
CA ALA A 41 -1.48 -1.58 6.48
C ALA A 41 -0.11 -2.09 6.00
N ALA A 42 0.43 -3.16 6.60
CA ALA A 42 1.66 -3.78 6.13
C ALA A 42 1.49 -4.39 4.73
N ALA A 43 0.38 -5.10 4.49
CA ALA A 43 0.06 -5.63 3.17
C ALA A 43 -0.09 -4.53 2.11
N ILE A 44 -0.79 -3.43 2.43
CA ILE A 44 -0.93 -2.27 1.56
C ILE A 44 0.44 -1.67 1.23
N ARG A 45 1.30 -1.45 2.23
CA ARG A 45 2.66 -0.93 1.99
C ARG A 45 3.49 -1.84 1.08
N ASN A 46 3.31 -3.15 1.17
CA ASN A 46 4.01 -4.11 0.31
C ASN A 46 3.62 -3.98 -1.17
N LEU A 47 2.39 -3.52 -1.47
CA LEU A 47 1.95 -3.25 -2.84
C LEU A 47 2.81 -2.20 -3.54
N ALA A 48 3.44 -1.27 -2.78
CA ALA A 48 4.34 -0.28 -3.35
C ALA A 48 5.62 -0.89 -3.98
N ASN A 49 5.97 -2.12 -3.57
CA ASN A 49 7.17 -2.83 -4.04
C ASN A 49 6.82 -4.01 -4.97
N ASN A 50 5.66 -4.63 -4.75
CA ASN A 50 5.16 -5.74 -5.56
C ASN A 50 3.66 -5.58 -5.76
N LEU A 51 3.25 -5.21 -6.97
CA LEU A 51 1.83 -5.06 -7.34
C LEU A 51 1.08 -6.39 -7.33
N HIS A 52 1.73 -7.54 -7.47
CA HIS A 52 1.07 -8.84 -7.53
C HIS A 52 1.65 -9.80 -6.47
N PRO A 53 1.42 -9.54 -5.17
CA PRO A 53 1.83 -10.46 -4.13
C PRO A 53 1.06 -11.78 -4.21
N ALA A 54 1.64 -12.85 -3.67
CA ALA A 54 1.03 -14.17 -3.66
C ALA A 54 -0.39 -14.14 -3.04
N GLY A 55 -1.33 -14.83 -3.67
CA GLY A 55 -2.74 -14.83 -3.24
C GLY A 55 -3.58 -13.66 -3.79
N CYS A 56 -2.99 -12.80 -4.61
CA CYS A 56 -3.75 -11.79 -5.34
C CYS A 56 -4.56 -12.39 -6.50
N LYS A 57 -5.81 -11.94 -6.68
CA LYS A 57 -6.69 -12.35 -7.77
C LYS A 57 -7.24 -11.13 -8.51
N ARG A 58 -7.20 -11.17 -9.84
CA ARG A 58 -7.82 -10.15 -10.70
C ARG A 58 -9.34 -10.32 -10.72
N LEU A 59 -10.06 -9.24 -10.44
CA LEU A 59 -11.51 -9.14 -10.55
C LEU A 59 -11.87 -8.79 -12.00
N LYS A 60 -12.07 -9.82 -12.82
CA LYS A 60 -12.23 -9.72 -14.29
C LYS A 60 -13.26 -8.68 -14.75
N ARG A 61 -14.32 -8.45 -13.98
CA ARG A 61 -15.43 -7.55 -14.37
C ARG A 61 -15.15 -6.07 -14.14
N VAL A 62 -14.29 -5.74 -13.18
CA VAL A 62 -14.10 -4.34 -12.72
C VAL A 62 -12.70 -3.82 -13.05
N GLY A 63 -11.79 -4.69 -13.50
CA GLY A 63 -10.39 -4.31 -13.73
C GLY A 63 -9.54 -4.23 -12.47
N ALA A 64 -10.16 -4.41 -11.30
CA ALA A 64 -9.51 -4.37 -10.00
C ALA A 64 -8.80 -5.66 -9.61
N TRP A 65 -8.01 -5.58 -8.56
CA TRP A 65 -7.31 -6.68 -7.91
C TRP A 65 -7.80 -6.86 -6.47
N SER A 66 -7.78 -8.11 -5.99
CA SER A 66 -8.13 -8.44 -4.60
C SER A 66 -6.99 -9.19 -3.95
N LEU A 67 -6.59 -8.74 -2.75
CA LEU A 67 -5.60 -9.39 -1.89
C LEU A 67 -6.25 -9.78 -0.57
N ARG A 68 -6.16 -11.06 -0.19
CA ARG A 68 -6.68 -11.55 1.11
C ARG A 68 -5.63 -11.32 2.20
N VAL A 69 -6.05 -10.71 3.31
CA VAL A 69 -5.22 -10.46 4.51
C VAL A 69 -6.01 -10.89 5.73
N GLY A 70 -5.83 -12.14 6.17
CA GLY A 70 -6.68 -12.75 7.19
C GLY A 70 -8.15 -12.77 6.74
N ASP A 71 -9.01 -12.12 7.52
CA ASP A 71 -10.44 -12.00 7.24
C ASP A 71 -10.81 -10.83 6.33
N TYR A 72 -9.84 -9.96 6.03
CA TYR A 72 -10.04 -8.75 5.22
C TYR A 72 -9.63 -8.97 3.77
N ARG A 73 -10.21 -8.15 2.88
CA ARG A 73 -9.81 -8.06 1.47
C ARG A 73 -9.40 -6.63 1.15
N VAL A 74 -8.19 -6.46 0.64
CA VAL A 74 -7.74 -5.21 0.05
C VAL A 74 -8.09 -5.25 -1.43
N ILE A 75 -8.98 -4.35 -1.86
CA ILE A 75 -9.32 -4.17 -3.28
C ILE A 75 -8.56 -2.94 -3.78
N TYR A 76 -7.83 -3.08 -4.87
CA TYR A 76 -7.04 -1.99 -5.44
C TYR A 76 -7.01 -2.07 -6.96
N ASP A 77 -6.86 -0.92 -7.58
CA ASP A 77 -6.61 -0.77 -9.01
C ASP A 77 -5.14 -0.40 -9.22
N ILE A 78 -4.61 -0.73 -10.40
CA ILE A 78 -3.27 -0.32 -10.81
C ILE A 78 -3.49 0.71 -11.92
N ASP A 79 -3.24 1.98 -11.60
CA ASP A 79 -3.14 3.02 -12.62
C ASP A 79 -1.80 2.85 -13.32
N ASP A 80 -1.75 1.92 -14.27
CA ASP A 80 -0.65 1.80 -15.21
C ASP A 80 -0.82 2.96 -16.20
N VAL A 81 -0.33 4.14 -15.82
CA VAL A 81 -0.07 5.21 -16.78
C VAL A 81 1.15 4.76 -17.57
N ALA A 82 0.95 3.75 -18.42
CA ALA A 82 1.85 3.46 -19.49
C ALA A 82 1.87 4.72 -20.36
N LEU A 83 2.95 5.50 -20.22
CA LEU A 83 3.41 6.43 -21.23
C LEU A 83 3.37 5.67 -22.56
N PHE A 84 2.42 6.03 -23.42
CA PHE A 84 2.44 5.67 -24.83
C PHE A 84 3.70 6.24 -25.50
#